data_AF-X0SWF8-F1
#
_entry.id   AF-X0SWF8-F1
#
_cell.length_a   1.000
_cell.length_b   1.000
_cell.length_c   1.000
_cell.angle_alpha   90.00
_cell.angle_beta   90.00
_cell.angle_gamma   90.00
#
_symmetry.space_group_name_H-M   'P 1'
#
loop_
_entity.id
_entity.type
_entity.pdbx_description
1 polymer ?
#
loop_
_entity_poly.entity_id
_entity_poly.type
_entity_poly.pdbx_seq_one_letter_code
_entity_poly.pdbx_strand_id
1 'polypeptide(L)'
;MQQVRRILTGAMGGEEISRGGKCGPGFYRALLQRAEATPESTVMVGDDLEADLAFAREAGISQVIIIDRTQDEDWKVFEDGARFVNSLEFALDAFSG
;
A
#
# COMPACT_ATOMS: atom_id res chain seq x y z
N MET A 1 -23.41 20.74 -2.07
CA MET A 1 -22.75 19.47 -1.68
C MET A 1 -21.41 19.83 -1.06
N GLN A 2 -21.17 19.51 0.21
CA GLN A 2 -19.86 19.70 0.83
C GLN A 2 -18.95 18.55 0.40
N GLN A 3 -17.83 18.87 -0.23
CA GLN A 3 -16.79 17.91 -0.58
C GLN A 3 -16.08 17.51 0.72
N VAL A 4 -16.26 16.27 1.17
CA VAL A 4 -15.56 15.76 2.36
C VAL A 4 -14.09 15.57 1.97
N ARG A 5 -13.19 16.41 2.50
CA ARG A 5 -11.75 16.21 2.36
C ARG A 5 -11.33 15.04 3.25
N ARG A 6 -10.95 13.91 2.64
CA ARG A 6 -10.24 12.84 3.35
C ARG A 6 -8.81 13.30 3.61
N ILE A 7 -8.39 13.34 4.87
CA ILE A 7 -6.98 13.55 5.22
C ILE A 7 -6.30 12.19 5.13
N LEU A 8 -5.34 12.05 4.22
CA LEU A 8 -4.46 10.89 4.17
C LEU A 8 -3.25 11.18 5.06
N THR A 9 -3.00 10.32 6.04
CA THR A 9 -1.79 10.35 6.86
C THR A 9 -0.85 9.27 6.31
N GLY A 10 0.38 9.64 5.96
CA GLY A 10 1.39 8.72 5.46
C GLY A 10 2.36 8.26 6.56
N ALA A 11 2.81 7.01 6.47
CA ALA A 11 3.90 6.49 7.27
C ALA A 11 4.98 5.92 6.36
N MET A 12 6.24 6.22 6.67
CA MET A 12 7.42 5.70 5.98
C MET A 12 8.37 5.08 7.00
N GLY A 13 9.18 4.13 6.56
CA GLY A 13 10.23 3.58 7.39
C GLY A 13 11.17 2.62 6.66
N GLY A 14 12.28 2.30 7.31
CA GLY A 14 13.31 1.38 6.86
C GLY A 14 13.82 0.48 8.00
N GLU A 15 15.14 0.31 8.11
CA GLU A 15 15.74 -0.57 9.12
C GLU A 15 15.47 -0.15 10.57
N GLU A 16 15.13 1.13 10.79
CA GLU A 16 14.75 1.67 12.09
C GLU A 16 13.39 1.13 12.59
N ILE A 17 12.57 0.60 11.69
CA ILE A 17 11.28 -0.03 12.02
C ILE A 17 11.44 -1.52 12.28
N SER A 18 12.24 -2.19 11.47
CA SER A 18 12.53 -3.62 11.59
C SER A 18 13.92 -3.90 11.06
N ARG A 19 14.69 -4.71 11.80
CA ARG A 19 16.03 -5.13 11.37
C ARG A 19 15.93 -5.86 10.02
N GLY A 20 16.64 -5.37 9.01
CA GLY A 20 16.53 -5.86 7.62
C GLY A 20 15.45 -5.16 6.78
N GLY A 21 14.79 -4.12 7.29
CA GLY A 21 13.79 -3.37 6.52
C GLY A 21 12.58 -4.23 6.12
N LYS A 22 12.10 -4.06 4.88
CA LYS A 22 10.95 -4.77 4.30
C LYS A 22 11.21 -6.26 3.98
N CYS A 23 12.07 -6.95 4.72
CA CYS A 23 12.38 -8.36 4.50
C CYS A 23 11.35 -9.34 5.10
N GLY A 24 10.14 -8.88 5.41
CA GLY A 24 9.06 -9.73 5.91
C GLY A 24 7.87 -8.97 6.48
N PRO A 25 6.78 -9.67 6.84
CA PRO A 25 5.55 -9.05 7.36
C PRO A 25 5.76 -8.31 8.69
N GLY A 26 6.81 -8.65 9.45
CA GLY A 26 7.15 -8.00 10.71
C GLY A 26 7.38 -6.49 10.57
N PHE A 27 7.95 -6.05 9.45
CA PHE A 27 8.13 -4.63 9.13
C PHE A 27 6.79 -3.89 9.09
N TYR A 28 5.82 -4.41 8.35
CA TYR A 28 4.52 -3.78 8.17
C TYR A 28 3.74 -3.73 9.48
N ARG A 29 3.80 -4.79 10.30
CA ARG A 29 3.17 -4.80 11.64
C ARG A 29 3.78 -3.73 12.56
N ALA A 30 5.10 -3.58 12.55
CA ALA A 30 5.78 -2.55 13.33
C ALA A 30 5.49 -1.12 12.82
N LEU A 31 5.40 -0.94 11.49
CA LEU A 31 5.05 0.33 10.88
C LEU A 31 3.62 0.75 11.23
N LEU A 32 2.66 -0.17 11.15
CA LEU A 32 1.27 0.04 11.56
C LEU A 32 1.18 0.45 13.04
N GLN A 33 1.91 -0.25 13.92
CA GLN A 33 1.95 0.08 15.35
C GLN A 33 2.51 1.48 15.58
N ARG A 34 3.59 1.86 14.89
CA ARG A 34 4.20 3.19 15.00
C ARG A 34 3.29 4.29 14.46
N ALA A 35 2.53 4.00 13.41
CA ALA A 35 1.60 4.93 12.79
C ALA A 35 0.25 5.00 13.52
N GLU A 36 0.05 4.19 14.58
CA GLU A 36 -1.23 4.02 15.28
C GLU A 36 -2.37 3.69 14.29
N ALA A 37 -2.06 2.90 13.27
CA ALA A 37 -2.97 2.52 12.18
C ALA A 37 -3.37 1.05 12.27
N THR A 38 -4.51 0.71 11.65
CA THR A 38 -4.96 -0.69 11.53
C THR A 38 -4.78 -1.19 10.09
N PRO A 39 -4.55 -2.49 9.87
CA PRO A 39 -4.43 -3.03 8.51
C PRO A 39 -5.66 -2.76 7.63
N GLU A 40 -6.86 -2.75 8.21
CA GLU A 40 -8.13 -2.56 7.50
C GLU A 40 -8.33 -1.11 7.02
N SER A 41 -7.71 -0.15 7.72
CA SER A 41 -7.75 1.28 7.41
C SER A 41 -6.53 1.76 6.62
N THR A 42 -5.61 0.85 6.28
CA THR A 42 -4.35 1.15 5.61
C THR A 42 -4.39 0.69 4.16
N VAL A 43 -3.78 1.48 3.27
CA VAL A 43 -3.48 1.06 1.91
C VAL A 43 -1.97 1.07 1.72
N MET A 44 -1.44 -0.04 1.22
CA MET A 44 -0.06 -0.15 0.82
C MET A 44 0.07 0.29 -0.65
N VAL A 45 1.01 1.19 -0.95
CA VAL A 45 1.41 1.54 -2.33
C VAL A 45 2.90 1.29 -2.51
N GLY A 46 3.27 0.49 -3.50
CA GLY A 46 4.66 0.11 -3.78
C GLY A 46 4.85 -0.41 -5.19
N ASP A 47 6.03 -0.94 -5.49
CA ASP A 47 6.41 -1.44 -6.82
C ASP A 47 7.02 -2.86 -6.78
N ASP A 48 7.18 -3.44 -5.59
CA ASP A 48 7.76 -4.78 -5.41
C ASP A 48 6.69 -5.84 -5.05
N LEU A 49 6.60 -6.92 -5.84
CA LEU A 49 5.59 -7.96 -5.63
C LEU A 49 5.79 -8.77 -4.33
N GLU A 50 7.02 -8.92 -3.86
CA GLU A 50 7.29 -9.70 -2.66
C GLU A 50 7.12 -8.82 -1.41
N ALA A 51 7.84 -7.71 -1.36
CA ALA A 51 7.82 -6.79 -0.25
C ALA A 51 6.46 -6.09 -0.12
N ASP A 52 6.00 -5.46 -1.19
CA ASP A 52 4.88 -4.53 -1.11
C ASP A 52 3.51 -5.22 -1.25
N LEU A 53 3.46 -6.38 -1.92
CA LEU A 53 2.24 -7.19 -2.02
C LEU A 53 2.21 -8.36 -1.04
N ALA A 54 3.15 -9.31 -1.13
CA ALA A 54 3.08 -10.54 -0.34
C ALA A 54 3.23 -10.27 1.17
N PHE A 55 4.27 -9.54 1.59
CA PHE A 55 4.47 -9.27 3.02
C PHE A 55 3.44 -8.31 3.61
N ALA A 56 2.95 -7.34 2.84
CA ALA A 56 1.87 -6.46 3.29
C ALA A 56 0.57 -7.23 3.55
N ARG A 57 0.21 -8.17 2.65
CA ARG A 57 -0.96 -9.05 2.83
C ARG A 57 -0.80 -10.00 4.01
N GLU A 58 0.38 -10.58 4.20
CA GLU A 58 0.66 -11.43 5.37
C GLU A 58 0.64 -10.62 6.69
N ALA A 59 0.88 -9.31 6.63
CA ALA A 59 0.67 -8.39 7.74
C ALA A 59 -0.79 -7.97 7.95
N GLY A 60 -1.72 -8.42 7.10
CA GLY A 60 -3.16 -8.16 7.18
C GLY A 60 -3.64 -6.98 6.34
N ILE A 61 -2.76 -6.31 5.60
CA ILE A 61 -3.13 -5.18 4.74
C ILE A 61 -3.71 -5.75 3.44
N SER A 62 -5.04 -5.73 3.32
CA SER A 62 -5.74 -6.28 2.15
C SER A 62 -5.72 -5.34 0.94
N GLN A 63 -5.62 -4.03 1.19
CA GLN A 63 -5.59 -3.01 0.15
C GLN A 63 -4.14 -2.74 -0.26
N VAL A 64 -3.72 -3.30 -1.39
CA VAL A 64 -2.39 -3.09 -1.97
C VAL A 64 -2.51 -2.59 -3.41
N ILE A 65 -1.76 -1.54 -3.71
CA ILE A 65 -1.58 -0.99 -5.05
C ILE A 65 -0.12 -1.18 -5.46
N ILE A 66 0.10 -1.86 -6.58
CA ILE A 66 1.42 -2.05 -7.19
C ILE A 66 1.56 -1.12 -8.40
N ILE A 67 2.65 -0.37 -8.42
CA ILE A 67 3.01 0.52 -9.53
C ILE A 67 3.86 -0.28 -10.51
N ASP A 68 3.24 -0.76 -11.59
CA ASP A 68 3.93 -1.41 -12.69
C ASP A 68 3.97 -0.47 -13.89
N ARG A 69 5.07 0.28 -14.03
CA ARG A 69 5.24 1.23 -15.14
C ARG A 69 5.41 0.57 -16.52
N THR A 70 5.47 -0.77 -16.57
CA THR A 70 5.64 -1.52 -17.81
C THR A 70 4.32 -1.98 -18.41
N GLN A 71 3.22 -1.89 -17.66
CA GLN A 71 1.89 -2.19 -18.18
C GLN A 71 1.37 -1.02 -19.04
N ASP A 72 0.61 -1.33 -20.08
CA ASP A 72 0.01 -0.32 -20.96
C ASP A 72 -1.24 0.33 -20.33
N GLU A 73 -2.02 -0.46 -19.60
CA GLU A 73 -3.30 -0.03 -19.03
C GLU A 73 -3.13 0.81 -17.76
N ASP A 74 -4.00 1.80 -17.56
CA ASP A 74 -3.95 2.64 -16.35
C ASP A 74 -4.27 1.83 -15.08
N TRP A 75 -5.14 0.82 -15.20
CA TRP A 75 -5.59 -0.03 -14.10
C TRP A 75 -5.71 -1.50 -14.50
N LYS A 76 -5.21 -2.39 -13.65
CA LYS A 76 -5.54 -3.81 -13.63
C LYS A 76 -5.97 -4.22 -12.23
N VAL A 77 -7.08 -4.95 -12.13
CA VAL A 77 -7.58 -5.51 -10.87
C VAL A 77 -7.59 -7.02 -11.00
N PHE A 78 -6.95 -7.69 -10.05
CA PHE A 78 -6.88 -9.15 -10.01
C PHE A 78 -8.00 -9.73 -9.15
N GLU A 79 -8.32 -11.01 -9.36
CA GLU A 79 -9.40 -11.70 -8.63
C GLU A 79 -9.20 -11.69 -7.11
N ASP A 80 -7.94 -11.61 -6.66
CA ASP A 80 -7.56 -11.55 -5.24
C ASP A 80 -7.62 -10.12 -4.65
N GLY A 81 -8.09 -9.14 -5.44
CA GLY A 81 -8.22 -7.74 -5.04
C GLY A 81 -6.94 -6.91 -5.18
N ALA A 82 -5.83 -7.47 -5.64
CA ALA A 82 -4.64 -6.68 -5.95
C ALA A 82 -4.95 -5.68 -7.08
N ARG A 83 -4.43 -4.46 -6.94
CA ARG A 83 -4.58 -3.42 -7.95
C ARG A 83 -3.23 -3.01 -8.48
N PHE A 84 -3.11 -2.93 -9.80
CA PHE A 84 -1.91 -2.52 -10.48
C PHE A 84 -2.20 -1.26 -11.27
N VAL A 85 -1.32 -0.27 -11.16
CA VAL A 85 -1.41 1.01 -11.86
C VAL A 85 -0.10 1.29 -12.58
N ASN A 86 -0.17 1.96 -13.73
CA ASN A 86 1.03 2.29 -14.49
C ASN A 86 1.78 3.52 -13.92
N SER A 87 1.15 4.27 -13.01
CA SER A 87 1.73 5.47 -12.41
C SER A 87 1.15 5.77 -11.02
N LEU A 88 1.87 6.60 -10.24
CA LEU A 88 1.41 7.07 -8.94
C LEU A 88 0.19 8.01 -9.05
N GLU A 89 0.02 8.69 -10.18
CA GLU A 89 -1.13 9.57 -10.43
C GLU A 89 -2.43 8.77 -10.32
N PHE A 90 -2.49 7.62 -10.99
CA PHE A 90 -3.64 6.73 -10.90
C PHE A 90 -3.79 6.10 -9.52
N ALA A 91 -2.70 5.83 -8.79
CA ALA A 91 -2.84 5.36 -7.40
C ALA A 91 -3.65 6.34 -6.53
N LEU A 92 -3.57 7.65 -6.79
CA LEU A 92 -4.31 8.68 -6.05
C LEU A 92 -5.81 8.70 -6.38
N ASP A 93 -6.19 8.27 -7.59
CA ASP A 93 -7.60 8.16 -7.99
C ASP A 93 -8.35 7.13 -7.15
N ALA A 94 -7.68 6.06 -6.68
CA ALA A 94 -8.28 5.08 -5.77
C ALA A 94 -8.75 5.68 -4.44
N PHE A 95 -8.28 6.87 -4.07
CA PHE A 95 -8.60 7.53 -2.79
C PHE A 95 -9.55 8.72 -2.93
N SER A 96 -9.90 9.10 -4.16
CA SER A 96 -10.68 10.31 -4.46
C SER A 96 -12.19 10.07 -4.61
N GLY A 97 -12.65 8.82 -4.39
CA GLY A 97 -14.06 8.41 -4.40
C GLY A 97 -14.80 8.61 -3.07
#